data_AF-A0A9W9KZI2-F1
#
_entry.id   AF-A0A9W9KZI2-F1
#
_cell.length_a   1.000
_cell.length_b   1.000
_cell.length_c   1.000
_cell.angle_alpha   90.00
_cell.angle_beta   90.00
_cell.angle_gamma   90.00
#
_symmetry.space_group_name_H-M   'P 1'
#
loop_
_entity.id
_entity.type
_entity.pdbx_description
1 polymer ?
#
loop_
_entity_poly.entity_id
_entity_poly.type
_entity_poly.pdbx_seq_one_letter_code
_entity_poly.pdbx_strand_id
1 'polypeptide(L)'
;MSSTIPFLTEGQLRFFLICNRVIQWLSSVVVLGITSYFINTGPRGLTIVYVEVIAAVSVVAFLPSFVSPFMATPAKDFVLFIDVIFSYLWLAAFIFSAVDYNQHNCHANAPPGVSCSKKWANEAFVFLTFIFTFFALFIEAWSLWLARRDNTHSSSLHEKSFRSASEPNSAVHATQAPAEEPMATPAQVV
;
A
#
# COMPACT_ATOMS: atom_id res chain seq x y z
N MET A 1 11.07 23.88 8.02
CA MET A 1 11.53 23.17 9.23
C MET A 1 11.45 21.69 8.95
N SER A 2 12.63 21.09 8.80
CA SER A 2 12.83 19.66 8.54
C SER A 2 12.36 18.88 9.76
N SER A 3 11.29 18.09 9.62
CA SER A 3 10.85 17.21 10.71
C SER A 3 11.52 15.86 10.53
N THR A 4 12.65 15.75 11.19
CA THR A 4 13.47 14.58 11.45
C THR A 4 12.63 13.52 12.17
N ILE A 5 12.16 12.50 11.44
CA ILE A 5 11.92 11.16 12.01
C ILE A 5 13.04 10.26 11.46
N PRO A 6 14.19 10.14 12.12
CA PRO A 6 15.42 9.61 11.52
C PRO A 6 15.63 8.11 11.80
N PHE A 7 14.60 7.26 11.68
CA PHE A 7 14.78 5.83 11.98
C PHE A 7 14.59 4.87 10.81
N LEU A 8 13.82 5.22 9.76
CA LEU A 8 13.77 4.43 8.54
C LEU A 8 14.34 5.22 7.37
N THR A 9 15.60 4.96 7.03
CA THR A 9 16.14 5.33 5.72
C THR A 9 15.23 4.73 4.64
N GLU A 10 14.94 5.43 3.53
CA GLU A 10 14.11 4.88 2.44
C GLU A 10 14.56 3.47 2.00
N GLY A 11 15.87 3.22 2.01
CA GLY A 11 16.45 1.90 1.73
C GLY A 11 16.03 0.82 2.73
N GLN A 12 15.93 1.16 4.02
CA GLN A 12 15.46 0.23 5.06
C GLN A 12 13.99 -0.14 4.82
N LEU A 13 13.13 0.85 4.52
CA LEU A 13 11.70 0.61 4.26
C LEU A 13 11.52 -0.31 3.04
N ARG A 14 12.26 -0.04 1.96
CA ARG A 14 12.23 -0.88 0.74
C ARG A 14 12.75 -2.29 1.02
N PHE A 15 13.82 -2.43 1.80
CA PHE A 15 14.35 -3.73 2.19
C PHE A 15 13.33 -4.54 3.02
N PHE A 16 12.77 -3.95 4.08
CA PHE A 16 11.74 -4.59 4.89
C PHE A 16 10.52 -4.99 4.06
N LEU A 17 10.09 -4.13 3.14
CA LEU A 17 8.97 -4.41 2.23
C LEU A 17 9.28 -5.60 1.34
N ILE A 18 10.43 -5.63 0.66
CA ILE A 18 10.84 -6.76 -0.19
C ILE A 18 10.96 -8.05 0.62
N CYS A 19 11.62 -8.03 1.78
CA CYS A 19 11.74 -9.21 2.64
C CYS A 19 10.36 -9.74 3.05
N ASN A 20 9.46 -8.86 3.44
CA ASN A 20 8.10 -9.23 3.81
C ASN A 20 7.34 -9.85 2.62
N ARG A 21 7.49 -9.30 1.40
CA ARG A 21 6.91 -9.86 0.16
C ARG A 21 7.47 -11.24 -0.18
N VAL A 22 8.78 -11.43 -0.03
CA VAL A 22 9.42 -12.73 -0.28
C VAL A 22 8.91 -13.77 0.71
N ILE A 23 8.83 -13.44 2.00
CA ILE A 23 8.33 -14.38 3.01
C ILE A 23 6.85 -14.69 2.75
N GLN A 24 6.03 -13.69 2.45
CA GLN A 24 4.62 -13.87 2.06
C GLN A 24 4.47 -14.82 0.86
N TRP A 25 5.25 -14.61 -0.20
CA TRP A 25 5.20 -15.42 -1.41
C TRP A 25 5.72 -16.85 -1.18
N LEU A 26 6.84 -17.02 -0.49
CA LEU A 26 7.37 -18.34 -0.15
C LEU A 26 6.36 -19.15 0.69
N SER A 27 5.67 -18.47 1.61
CA SER A 27 4.67 -19.12 2.47
C SER A 27 3.47 -19.60 1.67
N SER A 28 2.96 -18.80 0.73
CA SER A 28 1.85 -19.23 -0.12
C SER A 28 2.23 -20.40 -1.03
N VAL A 29 3.46 -20.43 -1.54
CA VAL A 29 4.00 -21.57 -2.31
C VAL A 29 4.09 -22.84 -1.46
N VAL A 30 4.54 -22.73 -0.21
CA VAL A 30 4.59 -23.87 0.71
C VAL A 30 3.19 -24.39 1.03
N VAL A 31 2.23 -23.51 1.31
CA VAL A 31 0.81 -23.89 1.51
C VAL A 31 0.29 -24.64 0.28
N LEU A 32 0.48 -24.08 -0.93
CA LEU A 32 0.08 -24.70 -2.19
C LEU A 32 0.66 -26.12 -2.34
N GLY A 33 1.95 -26.30 -2.03
CA GLY A 33 2.60 -27.61 -2.10
C GLY A 33 1.99 -28.63 -1.12
N ILE A 34 1.71 -28.21 0.13
CA ILE A 34 1.13 -29.09 1.15
C ILE A 34 -0.33 -29.44 0.82
N THR A 35 -1.14 -28.45 0.42
CA THR A 35 -2.54 -28.69 0.06
C THR A 35 -2.69 -29.54 -1.20
N SER A 36 -1.82 -29.35 -2.19
CA SER A 36 -1.78 -30.19 -3.39
C SER A 36 -1.43 -31.65 -3.06
N TYR A 37 -0.47 -31.87 -2.14
CA TYR A 37 -0.16 -33.20 -1.63
C TYR A 37 -1.38 -33.85 -0.94
N PHE A 38 -2.14 -33.10 -0.15
CA PHE A 38 -3.35 -33.60 0.50
C PHE A 38 -4.46 -33.95 -0.50
N ILE A 39 -4.64 -33.17 -1.57
CA ILE A 39 -5.63 -33.46 -2.62
C ILE A 39 -5.28 -34.74 -3.41
N ASN A 40 -3.99 -34.99 -3.63
CA ASN A 40 -3.53 -36.19 -4.34
C ASN A 40 -3.60 -37.46 -3.47
N THR A 41 -3.37 -37.33 -2.16
CA THR A 41 -3.23 -38.49 -1.25
C THR A 41 -4.55 -38.83 -0.53
N GLY A 42 -5.44 -37.87 -0.33
CA GLY A 42 -6.57 -37.99 0.58
C GLY A 42 -7.93 -37.50 0.05
N PRO A 43 -9.00 -37.66 0.84
CA PRO A 43 -10.32 -37.18 0.49
C PRO A 43 -10.35 -35.66 0.37
N ARG A 44 -11.05 -35.16 -0.65
CA ARG A 44 -11.13 -33.74 -1.00
C ARG A 44 -12.11 -33.03 -0.06
N GLY A 45 -11.58 -32.47 1.02
CA GLY A 45 -12.34 -31.61 1.93
C GLY A 45 -12.58 -30.21 1.34
N LEU A 46 -13.74 -29.61 1.66
CA LEU A 46 -14.09 -28.26 1.21
C LEU A 46 -13.03 -27.22 1.63
N THR A 47 -12.58 -27.28 2.88
CA THR A 47 -11.53 -26.39 3.42
C THR A 47 -10.22 -26.55 2.66
N ILE A 48 -9.82 -27.78 2.31
CA ILE A 48 -8.57 -28.05 1.57
C ILE A 48 -8.66 -27.45 0.16
N VAL A 49 -9.78 -27.65 -0.54
CA VAL A 49 -9.98 -27.08 -1.88
C VAL A 49 -10.00 -25.55 -1.84
N TYR A 50 -10.62 -24.96 -0.82
CA TYR A 50 -10.60 -23.51 -0.62
C TYR A 50 -9.17 -22.99 -0.45
N VAL A 51 -8.38 -23.57 0.46
CA VAL A 51 -7.00 -23.15 0.72
C VAL A 51 -6.12 -23.35 -0.51
N GLU A 52 -6.28 -24.44 -1.26
CA GLU A 52 -5.56 -24.70 -2.52
C GLU A 52 -5.79 -23.57 -3.55
N VAL A 53 -7.06 -23.21 -3.78
CA VAL A 53 -7.41 -22.15 -4.75
C VAL A 53 -6.83 -20.80 -4.31
N ILE A 54 -6.99 -20.44 -3.03
CA ILE A 54 -6.43 -19.19 -2.51
C ILE A 54 -4.90 -19.18 -2.64
N ALA A 55 -4.23 -20.29 -2.33
CA ALA A 55 -2.78 -20.41 -2.47
C ALA A 55 -2.34 -20.27 -3.94
N ALA A 56 -3.00 -20.96 -4.87
CA ALA A 56 -2.67 -20.92 -6.29
C ALA A 56 -2.84 -19.51 -6.89
N VAL A 57 -3.95 -18.82 -6.60
CA VAL A 57 -4.18 -17.46 -7.11
C VAL A 57 -3.21 -16.47 -6.45
N SER A 58 -2.90 -16.65 -5.15
CA SER A 58 -1.93 -15.80 -4.42
C SER A 58 -0.53 -15.85 -5.05
N VAL A 59 -0.04 -17.03 -5.43
CA VAL A 59 1.30 -17.19 -6.02
C VAL A 59 1.46 -16.36 -7.29
N VAL A 60 0.40 -16.26 -8.11
CA VAL A 60 0.39 -15.45 -9.34
C VAL A 60 0.14 -13.98 -9.03
N ALA A 61 -0.82 -13.68 -8.16
CA ALA A 61 -1.23 -12.32 -7.83
C ALA A 61 -0.16 -11.52 -7.06
N PHE A 62 0.76 -12.20 -6.37
CA PHE A 62 1.85 -11.55 -5.63
C PHE A 62 3.08 -11.24 -6.50
N LEU A 63 3.17 -11.75 -7.74
CA LEU A 63 4.30 -11.46 -8.63
C LEU A 63 4.46 -9.96 -8.97
N PRO A 64 3.39 -9.22 -9.30
CA PRO A 64 3.49 -7.77 -9.51
C PRO A 64 3.97 -7.01 -8.27
N SER A 65 3.69 -7.52 -7.08
CA SER A 65 4.06 -6.88 -5.80
C SER A 65 5.58 -6.77 -5.60
N PHE A 66 6.39 -7.60 -6.27
CA PHE A 66 7.86 -7.49 -6.25
C PHE A 66 8.39 -6.26 -6.99
N VAL A 67 7.62 -5.72 -7.94
CA VAL A 67 8.00 -4.57 -8.76
C VAL A 67 7.51 -3.25 -8.14
N SER A 68 6.52 -3.31 -7.24
CA SER A 68 5.99 -2.16 -6.47
C SER A 68 7.04 -1.21 -5.88
N PRO A 69 8.12 -1.70 -5.21
CA PRO A 69 9.12 -0.80 -4.60
C PRO A 69 9.92 0.03 -5.62
N PHE A 70 9.85 -0.29 -6.91
CA PHE A 70 10.57 0.40 -7.99
C PHE A 70 9.67 1.25 -8.89
N MET A 71 8.35 1.19 -8.72
CA MET A 71 7.38 1.87 -9.59
C MET A 71 6.72 3.10 -8.95
N ALA A 72 6.11 3.93 -9.81
CA ALA A 72 5.36 5.12 -9.46
C ALA A 72 4.10 4.80 -8.62
N THR A 73 3.56 5.83 -7.95
CA THR A 73 2.38 5.77 -7.07
C THR A 73 1.15 5.00 -7.57
N PRO A 74 0.72 5.05 -8.86
CA PRO A 74 -0.47 4.31 -9.28
C PRO A 74 -0.31 2.78 -9.25
N ALA A 75 0.91 2.27 -9.44
CA ALA A 75 1.17 0.82 -9.36
C ALA A 75 1.07 0.32 -7.91
N LYS A 76 1.48 1.16 -6.95
CA LYS A 76 1.38 0.87 -5.51
C LYS A 76 -0.05 0.79 -5.02
N ASP A 77 -0.94 1.66 -5.53
CA ASP A 77 -2.37 1.62 -5.19
C ASP A 77 -3.03 0.31 -5.65
N PHE A 78 -2.66 -0.21 -6.83
CA PHE A 78 -3.15 -1.50 -7.32
C PHE A 78 -2.65 -2.67 -6.46
N VAL A 79 -1.36 -2.69 -6.11
CA VAL A 79 -0.77 -3.74 -5.26
C VAL A 79 -1.42 -3.75 -3.87
N LEU A 80 -1.64 -2.57 -3.27
CA LEU A 80 -2.34 -2.44 -2.00
C LEU A 80 -3.76 -3.03 -2.08
N PHE A 81 -4.52 -2.73 -3.14
CA PHE A 81 -5.86 -3.27 -3.32
C PHE A 81 -5.88 -4.80 -3.37
N ILE A 82 -4.92 -5.41 -4.09
CA ILE A 82 -4.75 -6.86 -4.13
C ILE A 82 -4.43 -7.41 -2.73
N ASP A 83 -3.53 -6.77 -1.98
CA ASP A 83 -3.18 -7.21 -0.63
C ASP A 83 -4.34 -7.15 0.35
N VAL A 84 -5.24 -6.16 0.23
CA VAL A 84 -6.46 -6.08 1.06
C VAL A 84 -7.34 -7.30 0.83
N ILE A 85 -7.60 -7.64 -0.43
CA ILE A 85 -8.42 -8.82 -0.79
C ILE A 85 -7.78 -10.09 -0.25
N PHE A 86 -6.49 -10.28 -0.51
CA PHE A 86 -5.78 -11.48 -0.06
C PHE A 86 -5.66 -11.55 1.46
N SER A 87 -5.50 -10.44 2.17
CA SER A 87 -5.49 -10.43 3.64
C SER A 87 -6.77 -11.04 4.23
N TYR A 88 -7.92 -10.72 3.62
CA TYR A 88 -9.21 -11.27 4.04
C TYR A 88 -9.36 -12.75 3.70
N LEU A 89 -8.95 -13.15 2.49
CA LEU A 89 -9.00 -14.54 2.04
C LEU A 89 -8.09 -15.44 2.88
N TRP A 90 -6.87 -14.98 3.18
CA TRP A 90 -5.94 -15.71 4.05
C TRP A 90 -6.41 -15.75 5.51
N LEU A 91 -7.08 -14.71 6.00
CA LEU A 91 -7.72 -14.74 7.31
C LEU A 91 -8.82 -15.79 7.39
N ALA A 92 -9.71 -15.85 6.39
CA ALA A 92 -10.76 -16.87 6.32
C ALA A 92 -10.16 -18.28 6.20
N ALA A 93 -9.13 -18.44 5.37
CA ALA A 93 -8.39 -19.69 5.23
C ALA A 93 -7.79 -20.16 6.57
N PHE A 94 -7.22 -19.23 7.35
CA PHE A 94 -6.69 -19.50 8.67
C PHE A 94 -7.79 -19.95 9.64
N ILE A 95 -8.91 -19.20 9.72
CA ILE A 95 -10.02 -19.53 10.62
C ILE A 95 -10.58 -20.92 10.31
N PHE A 96 -10.83 -21.22 9.03
CA PHE A 96 -11.37 -22.53 8.65
C PHE A 96 -10.37 -23.66 8.87
N SER A 97 -9.08 -23.43 8.62
CA SER A 97 -8.04 -24.44 8.89
C SER A 97 -7.90 -24.72 10.38
N ALA A 98 -7.94 -23.68 11.23
CA ALA A 98 -7.86 -23.82 12.68
C ALA A 98 -9.07 -24.60 13.24
N VAL A 99 -10.28 -24.34 12.74
CA VAL A 99 -11.47 -25.12 13.13
C VAL A 99 -11.37 -26.57 12.64
N ASP A 100 -11.04 -26.78 11.36
CA ASP A 100 -11.00 -28.13 10.76
C ASP A 100 -9.93 -29.03 11.40
N TYR A 101 -8.75 -28.47 11.73
CA TYR A 101 -7.64 -29.25 12.26
C TYR A 101 -7.68 -29.44 13.78
N ASN A 102 -8.36 -28.54 14.52
CA ASN A 102 -8.47 -28.62 15.97
C ASN A 102 -9.76 -29.32 16.45
N GLN A 103 -10.74 -29.59 15.57
CA GLN A 103 -12.03 -30.17 15.98
C GLN A 103 -11.97 -31.64 16.45
N HIS A 104 -10.97 -32.45 16.06
CA HIS A 104 -10.93 -33.88 16.40
C HIS A 104 -9.50 -34.40 16.65
N ASN A 105 -9.39 -35.43 17.51
CA ASN A 105 -8.14 -36.17 17.72
C ASN A 105 -7.63 -36.72 16.38
N CYS A 106 -6.58 -36.07 15.88
CA CYS A 106 -5.91 -36.33 14.60
C CYS A 106 -5.47 -37.79 14.40
N HIS A 107 -5.34 -38.54 15.50
CA HIS A 107 -4.96 -39.94 15.55
C HIS A 107 -6.11 -40.94 15.30
N ALA A 108 -7.37 -40.52 15.48
CA ALA A 108 -8.53 -41.43 15.46
C ALA A 108 -9.21 -41.55 14.08
N ASN A 109 -9.09 -40.54 13.22
CA ASN A 109 -9.75 -40.47 11.91
C ASN A 109 -8.79 -40.11 10.75
N ALA A 110 -7.47 -40.26 10.93
CA ALA A 110 -6.54 -40.04 9.83
C ALA A 110 -6.58 -41.24 8.86
N PRO A 111 -6.88 -41.04 7.57
CA PRO A 111 -6.67 -42.07 6.57
C PRO A 111 -5.18 -42.47 6.54
N PRO A 112 -4.85 -43.76 6.32
CA PRO A 112 -3.49 -44.23 6.34
C PRO A 112 -2.62 -43.44 5.35
N GLY A 113 -1.64 -42.69 5.88
CA GLY A 113 -0.66 -41.93 5.06
C GLY A 113 -0.57 -40.42 5.36
N VAL A 114 -1.55 -39.81 6.04
CA VAL A 114 -1.50 -38.37 6.37
C VAL A 114 -1.12 -38.16 7.83
N SER A 115 0.17 -37.91 8.08
CA SER A 115 0.70 -37.61 9.41
C SER A 115 0.15 -36.30 9.96
N CYS A 116 -0.23 -36.29 11.24
CA CYS A 116 -0.78 -35.12 11.89
C CYS A 116 0.10 -33.87 11.78
N SER A 117 1.43 -34.04 11.86
CA SER A 117 2.40 -32.94 11.71
C SER A 117 2.24 -32.14 10.43
N LYS A 118 1.76 -32.75 9.33
CA LYS A 118 1.55 -32.04 8.06
C LYS A 118 0.34 -31.09 8.12
N LYS A 119 -0.71 -31.45 8.87
CA LYS A 119 -1.89 -30.59 9.06
C LYS A 119 -1.53 -29.34 9.86
N TRP A 120 -0.75 -29.54 10.93
CA TRP A 120 -0.29 -28.46 11.81
C TRP A 120 0.71 -27.56 11.09
N ALA A 121 1.58 -28.15 10.26
CA ALA A 121 2.45 -27.37 9.38
C ALA A 121 1.62 -26.51 8.41
N ASN A 122 0.59 -27.07 7.77
CA ASN A 122 -0.26 -26.31 6.85
C ASN A 122 -0.93 -25.13 7.56
N GLU A 123 -1.52 -25.33 8.73
CA GLU A 123 -2.12 -24.26 9.54
C GLU A 123 -1.12 -23.15 9.87
N ALA A 124 0.09 -23.53 10.30
CA ALA A 124 1.14 -22.57 10.62
C ALA A 124 1.56 -21.75 9.41
N PHE A 125 1.71 -22.35 8.23
CA PHE A 125 2.06 -21.63 7.00
C PHE A 125 0.91 -20.76 6.47
N VAL A 126 -0.34 -21.16 6.66
CA VAL A 126 -1.51 -20.33 6.36
C VAL A 126 -1.50 -19.09 7.26
N PHE A 127 -1.26 -19.26 8.57
CA PHE A 127 -1.10 -18.14 9.51
C PHE A 127 0.07 -17.22 9.12
N LEU A 128 1.21 -17.81 8.74
CA LEU A 128 2.38 -17.06 8.32
C LEU A 128 2.07 -16.24 7.05
N THR A 129 1.38 -16.82 6.08
CA THR A 129 0.97 -16.08 4.87
C THR A 129 0.02 -14.93 5.23
N PHE A 130 -0.94 -15.16 6.11
CA PHE A 130 -1.84 -14.11 6.61
C PHE A 130 -1.08 -12.95 7.28
N ILE A 131 -0.23 -13.23 8.27
CA ILE A 131 0.42 -12.17 9.05
C ILE A 131 1.40 -11.35 8.21
N PHE A 132 2.15 -12.00 7.30
CA PHE A 132 3.02 -11.29 6.38
C PHE A 132 2.22 -10.50 5.33
N THR A 133 1.07 -10.99 4.86
CA THR A 133 0.18 -10.18 4.01
C THR A 133 -0.36 -8.96 4.75
N PHE A 134 -0.71 -9.11 6.04
CA PHE A 134 -1.15 -8.00 6.88
C PHE A 134 -0.06 -6.94 7.08
N PHE A 135 1.18 -7.36 7.38
CA PHE A 135 2.30 -6.42 7.48
C PHE A 135 2.67 -5.78 6.14
N ALA A 136 2.60 -6.52 5.02
CA ALA A 136 2.81 -5.97 3.68
C ALA A 136 1.83 -4.83 3.42
N LEU A 137 0.53 -5.07 3.68
CA LEU A 137 -0.53 -4.09 3.53
C LEU A 137 -0.25 -2.83 4.35
N PHE A 138 0.10 -2.99 5.63
CA PHE A 138 0.36 -1.85 6.52
C PHE A 138 1.59 -1.04 6.08
N ILE A 139 2.69 -1.70 5.72
CA ILE A 139 3.92 -1.04 5.28
C ILE A 139 3.70 -0.34 3.93
N GLU A 140 3.00 -0.97 2.98
CA GLU A 140 2.68 -0.39 1.67
C GLU A 140 1.78 0.85 1.84
N ALA A 141 0.71 0.73 2.63
CA ALA A 141 -0.19 1.83 2.95
C ALA A 141 0.55 3.00 3.62
N TRP A 142 1.49 2.68 4.52
CA TRP A 142 2.33 3.68 5.16
C TRP A 142 3.26 4.38 4.16
N SER A 143 3.89 3.61 3.26
CA SER A 143 4.76 4.16 2.20
C SER A 143 3.99 5.09 1.25
N LEU A 144 2.74 4.76 0.93
CA LEU A 144 1.86 5.57 0.10
C LEU A 144 1.40 6.84 0.82
N TRP A 145 1.09 6.75 2.10
CA TRP A 145 0.74 7.92 2.90
C TRP A 145 1.89 8.93 2.98
N LEU A 146 3.13 8.45 3.18
CA LEU A 146 4.32 9.29 3.17
C LEU A 146 4.51 9.96 1.80
N ALA A 147 4.40 9.19 0.71
CA ALA A 147 4.51 9.74 -0.64
C ALA A 147 3.43 10.81 -0.95
N ARG A 148 2.18 10.60 -0.51
CA ARG A 148 1.10 11.58 -0.69
C ARG A 148 1.32 12.84 0.16
N ARG A 149 1.87 12.70 1.36
CA ARG A 149 2.18 13.84 2.25
C ARG A 149 3.21 14.78 1.62
N ASP A 150 4.24 14.25 0.97
CA ASP A 150 5.28 15.04 0.31
C ASP A 150 4.77 15.80 -0.93
N ASN A 151 3.84 15.20 -1.67
CA ASN A 151 3.18 15.84 -2.82
C ASN A 151 2.28 17.03 -2.40
N THR A 152 1.58 16.94 -1.28
CA THR A 152 0.75 18.03 -0.76
C THR A 152 1.59 19.23 -0.30
N HIS A 153 2.79 18.99 0.25
CA HIS A 153 3.65 20.08 0.72
C HIS A 153 4.32 20.83 -0.45
N SER A 154 4.72 20.11 -1.51
CA SER A 154 5.36 20.69 -2.70
C SER A 154 4.40 21.51 -3.57
N SER A 155 3.14 21.09 -3.71
CA SER A 155 2.11 21.85 -4.44
C SER A 155 1.79 23.20 -3.79
N SER A 156 1.76 23.28 -2.45
CA SER A 156 1.52 24.53 -1.72
C SER A 156 2.64 25.58 -1.89
N LEU A 157 3.88 25.15 -2.11
CA LEU A 157 5.02 26.04 -2.33
C LEU A 157 5.02 26.60 -3.77
N HIS A 158 4.63 25.79 -4.75
CA HIS A 158 4.55 26.23 -6.14
C HIS A 158 3.44 27.26 -6.36
N GLU A 159 2.30 27.12 -5.69
CA GLU A 159 1.21 28.11 -5.79
C GLU A 159 1.56 29.46 -5.18
N LYS A 160 2.35 29.48 -4.09
CA LYS A 160 2.78 30.74 -3.46
C LYS A 160 3.81 31.49 -4.30
N SER A 161 4.68 30.77 -5.02
CA SER A 161 5.66 31.38 -5.94
C SER A 161 4.99 32.04 -7.15
N PHE A 162 3.88 31.49 -7.64
CA PHE A 162 3.18 32.06 -8.79
C PHE A 162 2.42 33.34 -8.43
N ARG A 163 1.87 33.45 -7.20
CA ARG A 163 1.19 34.68 -6.75
C ARG A 163 2.14 35.84 -6.45
N SER A 164 3.37 35.58 -6.01
CA SER A 164 4.37 36.65 -5.79
C SER A 164 4.98 37.22 -7.09
N ALA A 165 4.71 36.62 -8.25
CA ALA A 165 5.20 37.12 -9.54
C ALA A 165 4.20 38.05 -10.27
N SER A 166 3.03 38.34 -9.68
CA SER A 166 1.97 39.16 -10.30
C SER A 166 1.70 40.50 -9.62
N GLU A 167 2.66 41.10 -8.91
CA GLU A 167 2.57 42.50 -8.46
C GLU A 167 3.41 43.40 -9.38
N PRO A 168 2.82 44.11 -10.35
CA PRO A 168 3.48 45.22 -11.01
C PRO A 168 3.36 46.47 -10.14
N ASN A 169 4.50 47.05 -9.83
CA ASN A 169 4.68 48.37 -9.20
C ASN A 169 3.74 49.43 -9.79
N SER A 170 2.82 49.95 -8.98
CA SER A 170 2.25 51.28 -9.21
C SER A 170 2.95 52.29 -8.32
N ALA A 171 3.81 53.03 -8.99
CA ALA A 171 4.55 54.21 -8.59
C ALA A 171 3.67 55.20 -7.80
N VAL A 172 4.13 55.65 -6.63
CA VAL A 172 4.83 56.94 -6.41
C VAL A 172 3.90 58.16 -6.54
N HIS A 173 3.58 58.70 -5.36
CA HIS A 173 3.60 60.13 -5.00
C HIS A 173 2.73 61.12 -5.80
N ALA A 174 1.66 61.63 -5.16
CA ALA A 174 1.10 62.95 -5.46
C ALA A 174 0.61 63.61 -4.17
N THR A 175 1.48 64.39 -3.53
CA THR A 175 1.14 65.38 -2.50
C THR A 175 1.71 66.70 -2.95
N GLN A 176 0.86 67.67 -3.33
CA GLN A 176 0.94 69.11 -3.01
C GLN A 176 0.07 69.97 -3.96
N ALA A 177 -0.79 70.80 -3.35
CA ALA A 177 -1.26 72.09 -3.88
C ALA A 177 -0.45 73.21 -3.16
N PRO A 178 -0.55 74.54 -3.45
CA PRO A 178 -1.49 75.27 -4.33
C PRO A 178 -0.91 76.47 -5.17
N ALA A 179 -1.81 77.14 -5.93
CA ALA A 179 -1.88 78.56 -6.33
C ALA A 179 -0.91 79.18 -7.36
N GLU A 180 -1.45 79.69 -8.50
CA GLU A 180 -1.52 81.13 -8.85
C GLU A 180 -2.18 81.38 -10.23
N GLU A 181 -2.99 82.44 -10.30
CA GLU A 181 -3.66 83.03 -11.47
C GLU A 181 -2.64 83.89 -12.27
N PRO A 182 -2.77 84.09 -13.60
CA PRO A 182 -3.39 85.35 -14.03
C PRO A 182 -4.19 85.32 -15.35
N MET A 183 -5.16 86.22 -15.36
CA MET A 183 -5.99 86.78 -16.43
C MET A 183 -5.22 87.29 -17.67
N ALA A 184 -5.72 86.96 -18.89
CA ALA A 184 -5.87 87.90 -20.03
C ALA A 184 -6.58 87.25 -21.26
N THR A 185 -7.70 87.88 -21.65
CA THR A 185 -8.55 87.80 -22.86
C THR A 185 -7.82 88.29 -24.15
N PRO A 186 -8.45 88.49 -25.35
CA PRO A 186 -9.59 87.85 -26.07
C PRO A 186 -9.27 87.45 -27.55
N ALA A 187 -10.18 86.72 -28.22
CA ALA A 187 -10.67 86.96 -29.61
C ALA A 187 -11.50 85.73 -30.10
N GLN A 188 -12.83 85.84 -30.23
CA GLN A 188 -13.61 86.07 -31.47
C GLN A 188 -13.63 84.88 -32.47
N VAL A 189 -14.82 84.42 -32.86
CA VAL A 189 -15.34 84.32 -34.26
C VAL A 189 -16.63 83.45 -34.28
N VAL A 190 -17.74 84.15 -34.60
CA VAL A 190 -19.04 83.76 -35.21
C VAL A 190 -19.97 82.81 -34.46
#